data_AF-A0A9E6WCK1-F1
#
_entry.id   AF-A0A9E6WCK1-F1
#
_cell.length_a   1.000
_cell.length_b   1.000
_cell.length_c   1.000
_cell.angle_alpha   90.00
_cell.angle_beta   90.00
_cell.angle_gamma   90.00
#
_symmetry.space_group_name_H-M   'P 1'
#
loop_
_entity.id
_entity.type
_entity.pdbx_description
1 polymer ?
#
loop_
_entity_poly.entity_id
_entity_poly.type
_entity_poly.pdbx_seq_one_letter_code
_entity_poly.pdbx_strand_id
1 'polypeptide(L)'
;MKEILFLTCADSAPGFALTGVRQQTLIPEATWEAIQQACVDPEVGVIAADSRLLATLDPIRLPDQTAGIDGSLAGGSGHLAGSCRQPHTTERRTAAPGAESPWLPCEVATMNGTVTSISGATVCVDLADLKIGDRVFVGTSRLTGEVVRIDDTIATVQVFEENRGLGIGEPVTTAGDPLTVALGPGLLGGIFDG
;
A
#
# COMPACT_ATOMS: atom_id res chain seq x y z
N MET A 1 3.00 15.17 -22.88
CA MET A 1 3.67 15.11 -21.56
C MET A 1 2.63 14.52 -20.64
N LYS A 2 2.89 13.41 -19.95
CA LYS A 2 1.85 12.77 -19.14
C LYS A 2 1.48 13.65 -17.93
N GLU A 3 0.20 13.74 -17.63
CA GLU A 3 -0.39 14.54 -16.56
C GLU A 3 -0.33 13.82 -15.20
N ILE A 4 -0.34 14.60 -14.13
CA ILE A 4 -0.54 14.14 -12.76
C ILE A 4 -1.99 14.45 -12.37
N LEU A 5 -2.76 13.42 -12.05
CA LEU A 5 -4.13 13.55 -11.58
C LEU A 5 -4.19 13.53 -10.05
N PHE A 6 -4.64 14.62 -9.43
CA PHE A 6 -4.91 14.71 -8.00
C PHE A 6 -6.37 14.43 -7.70
N LEU A 7 -6.64 13.40 -6.90
CA LEU A 7 -7.97 13.09 -6.36
C LEU A 7 -8.08 13.67 -4.95
N THR A 8 -9.00 14.63 -4.75
CA THR A 8 -9.12 15.36 -3.48
C THR A 8 -10.54 15.37 -2.93
N CYS A 9 -10.69 15.51 -1.61
CA CYS A 9 -11.99 15.71 -0.98
C CYS A 9 -12.54 17.12 -1.25
N ALA A 10 -13.84 17.32 -1.08
CA ALA A 10 -14.50 18.62 -1.28
C ALA A 10 -14.01 19.72 -0.32
N ASP A 11 -13.46 19.35 0.83
CA ASP A 11 -12.88 20.25 1.82
C ASP A 11 -11.38 20.50 1.63
N SER A 12 -10.74 19.86 0.65
CA SER A 12 -9.34 20.07 0.32
C SER A 12 -9.15 21.44 -0.34
N ALA A 13 -8.01 22.09 -0.08
CA ALA A 13 -7.69 23.38 -0.68
C ALA A 13 -7.77 23.31 -2.22
N PRO A 14 -8.46 24.26 -2.88
CA PRO A 14 -8.53 24.26 -4.33
C PRO A 14 -7.19 24.69 -4.95
N GLY A 15 -6.73 23.93 -5.94
CA GLY A 15 -5.84 24.43 -6.97
C GLY A 15 -4.37 24.08 -6.82
N PHE A 16 -3.94 23.06 -7.56
CA PHE A 16 -2.62 23.04 -8.19
C PHE A 16 -2.78 23.51 -9.63
N ALA A 17 -2.79 24.82 -9.87
CA ALA A 17 -2.84 25.38 -11.23
C ALA A 17 -1.44 25.32 -11.86
N LEU A 18 -0.92 24.11 -12.04
CA LEU A 18 0.37 23.83 -12.66
C LEU A 18 0.12 23.13 -13.99
N THR A 19 0.85 23.52 -15.03
CA THR A 19 0.79 22.85 -16.34
C THR A 19 1.12 21.37 -16.18
N GLY A 20 0.26 20.49 -16.71
CA GLY A 20 0.41 19.04 -16.56
C GLY A 20 -0.15 18.48 -15.25
N VAL A 21 -0.87 19.28 -14.47
CA VAL A 21 -1.57 18.83 -13.26
C VAL A 21 -3.07 19.03 -13.41
N ARG A 22 -3.84 17.97 -13.17
CA ARG A 22 -5.31 17.97 -13.18
C ARG A 22 -5.79 17.61 -11.78
N GLN A 23 -6.72 18.38 -11.22
CA GLN A 23 -7.35 18.07 -9.93
C GLN A 23 -8.81 17.69 -10.14
N GLN A 24 -9.23 16.58 -9.54
CA GLN A 24 -10.61 16.11 -9.52
C GLN A 24 -11.06 15.94 -8.07
N THR A 25 -12.10 16.69 -7.71
CA THR A 25 -12.70 16.61 -6.38
C THR A 25 -13.75 15.51 -6.36
N LEU A 26 -13.66 14.63 -5.36
CA LEU A 26 -14.45 13.41 -5.24
C LEU A 26 -15.02 13.25 -3.84
N ILE A 27 -16.04 12.41 -3.75
CA ILE A 27 -16.51 11.79 -2.51
C ILE A 27 -15.91 10.37 -2.43
N PRO A 28 -15.67 9.81 -1.23
CA PRO A 28 -15.01 8.50 -1.06
C PRO A 28 -15.63 7.37 -1.91
N GLU A 29 -16.94 7.38 -2.10
CA GLU A 29 -17.69 6.37 -2.86
C GLU A 29 -17.39 6.41 -4.38
N ALA A 30 -17.04 7.58 -4.91
CA ALA A 30 -16.72 7.79 -6.33
C ALA A 30 -15.22 7.59 -6.63
N THR A 31 -14.39 7.42 -5.59
CA THR A 31 -12.92 7.32 -5.73
C THR A 31 -12.51 6.16 -6.62
N TRP A 32 -13.16 5.01 -6.46
CA TRP A 32 -12.81 3.80 -7.21
C TRP A 32 -13.00 3.98 -8.72
N GLU A 33 -14.17 4.47 -9.12
CA GLU A 33 -14.52 4.73 -10.51
C GLU A 33 -13.55 5.75 -11.14
N ALA A 34 -13.19 6.79 -10.39
CA ALA A 34 -12.22 7.78 -10.86
C ALA A 34 -10.81 7.21 -11.04
N ILE A 35 -10.35 6.34 -10.15
CA ILE A 35 -9.06 5.64 -10.31
C ILE A 35 -9.11 4.76 -11.56
N GLN A 36 -10.18 3.98 -11.76
CA GLN A 36 -10.32 3.13 -12.95
C GLN A 36 -10.28 3.95 -14.24
N GLN A 37 -11.00 5.06 -14.29
CA GLN A 37 -11.02 5.94 -15.45
C GLN A 37 -9.66 6.58 -15.72
N ALA A 38 -8.91 6.93 -14.67
CA ALA A 38 -7.57 7.50 -14.78
C ALA A 38 -6.53 6.48 -15.26
N CYS A 39 -6.65 5.22 -14.86
CA CYS A 39 -5.74 4.15 -15.29
C CYS A 39 -5.85 3.83 -16.80
N VAL A 40 -7.02 4.08 -17.41
CA VAL A 40 -7.23 3.90 -18.86
C VAL A 40 -7.01 5.17 -19.67
N ASP A 41 -6.79 6.31 -19.02
CA ASP A 41 -6.51 7.59 -19.68
C ASP A 41 -5.03 7.64 -20.10
N PRO A 42 -4.71 7.63 -21.41
CA PRO A 42 -3.33 7.62 -21.89
C PRO A 42 -2.57 8.91 -21.54
N GLU A 43 -3.28 9.99 -21.23
CA GLU A 43 -2.67 11.26 -20.84
C GLU A 43 -2.25 11.24 -19.36
N VAL A 44 -2.79 10.37 -18.51
CA VAL A 44 -2.43 10.30 -17.09
C VAL A 44 -1.20 9.41 -16.88
N GLY A 45 -0.18 9.97 -16.22
CA GLY A 45 1.03 9.24 -15.85
C GLY A 45 1.12 8.89 -14.37
N VAL A 46 0.51 9.71 -13.51
CA VAL A 46 0.57 9.57 -12.05
C VAL A 46 -0.80 9.91 -11.46
N ILE A 47 -1.25 9.11 -10.51
CA ILE A 47 -2.45 9.39 -9.71
C ILE A 47 -2.00 9.65 -8.27
N ALA A 48 -2.32 10.82 -7.74
CA ALA A 48 -2.11 11.19 -6.34
C ALA A 48 -3.47 11.33 -5.67
N ALA A 49 -3.79 10.48 -4.71
CA ALA A 49 -5.08 10.49 -4.03
C ALA A 49 -4.94 10.87 -2.55
N ASP A 50 -5.85 11.74 -2.08
CA ASP A 50 -6.04 12.00 -0.65
C ASP A 50 -6.40 10.70 0.07
N SER A 51 -5.66 10.34 1.12
CA SER A 51 -5.85 9.07 1.83
C SER A 51 -7.26 8.93 2.43
N ARG A 52 -7.96 10.04 2.69
CA ARG A 52 -9.35 10.05 3.16
C ARG A 52 -10.33 9.50 2.12
N LEU A 53 -10.03 9.66 0.83
CA LEU A 53 -10.80 9.05 -0.26
C LEU A 53 -10.57 7.54 -0.37
N LEU A 54 -9.44 7.06 0.13
CA LEU A 54 -9.06 5.64 0.10
C LEU A 54 -9.58 4.87 1.31
N ALA A 55 -10.09 5.54 2.34
CA ALA A 55 -10.54 4.91 3.59
C ALA A 55 -11.72 3.95 3.42
N THR A 56 -12.54 4.14 2.38
CA THR A 56 -13.67 3.27 2.02
C THR A 56 -13.30 2.23 0.96
N LEU A 57 -12.08 2.31 0.40
CA LEU A 57 -11.57 1.30 -0.50
C LEU A 57 -11.05 0.15 0.36
N ASP A 58 -11.73 -0.99 0.26
CA ASP A 58 -11.21 -2.24 0.79
C ASP A 58 -9.82 -2.48 0.13
N PRO A 59 -8.73 -2.71 0.88
CA PRO A 59 -7.42 -3.02 0.30
C PRO A 59 -7.47 -4.26 -0.61
N ILE A 60 -8.49 -5.12 -0.45
CA ILE A 60 -8.79 -6.26 -1.31
C ILE A 60 -9.38 -5.83 -2.68
N ARG A 61 -9.95 -4.62 -2.78
CA ARG A 61 -10.69 -4.08 -3.94
C ARG A 61 -9.89 -3.21 -4.90
N LEU A 62 -8.56 -3.18 -4.82
CA LEU A 62 -7.75 -2.93 -6.03
C LEU A 62 -7.85 -4.22 -6.87
N PRO A 63 -8.74 -4.32 -7.88
CA PRO A 63 -9.04 -5.57 -8.53
C PRO A 63 -7.84 -5.97 -9.38
N ASP A 64 -7.24 -7.07 -8.95
CA ASP A 64 -7.05 -8.24 -9.77
C ASP A 64 -8.00 -8.25 -10.99
N GLN A 65 -7.44 -8.13 -12.20
CA GLN A 65 -8.20 -8.12 -13.46
C GLN A 65 -8.70 -9.52 -13.89
N THR A 66 -8.94 -10.45 -12.96
CA THR A 66 -9.10 -11.87 -13.36
C THR A 66 -10.32 -12.64 -12.84
N ALA A 67 -11.30 -12.05 -12.15
CA ALA A 67 -12.50 -12.83 -11.78
C ALA A 67 -13.80 -12.02 -11.80
N GLY A 68 -14.62 -12.30 -12.80
CA GLY A 68 -16.02 -11.91 -12.81
C GLY A 68 -16.88 -12.74 -11.86
N ILE A 69 -18.12 -12.25 -11.71
CA ILE A 69 -19.38 -12.89 -11.31
C ILE A 69 -19.62 -13.29 -9.83
N ASP A 70 -20.63 -12.58 -9.27
CA ASP A 70 -21.60 -12.94 -8.21
C ASP A 70 -21.09 -12.84 -6.74
N GLY A 71 -21.64 -12.10 -5.78
CA GLY A 71 -22.92 -11.43 -5.58
C GLY A 71 -23.56 -11.91 -4.27
N SER A 72 -23.48 -11.16 -3.14
CA SER A 72 -24.51 -11.10 -2.07
C SER A 72 -24.10 -10.27 -0.83
N LEU A 73 -24.75 -9.10 -0.73
CA LEU A 73 -25.32 -8.36 0.42
C LEU A 73 -25.16 -8.87 1.89
N ALA A 74 -24.81 -7.92 2.78
CA ALA A 74 -25.44 -7.55 4.09
C ALA A 74 -24.40 -6.82 4.97
N GLY A 75 -24.60 -5.75 5.76
CA GLY A 75 -25.78 -5.03 6.25
C GLY A 75 -25.56 -4.65 7.74
N GLY A 76 -25.71 -3.36 8.13
CA GLY A 76 -25.89 -2.88 9.52
C GLY A 76 -24.71 -2.08 10.12
N SER A 77 -24.76 -0.75 10.23
CA SER A 77 -25.36 0.08 11.32
C SER A 77 -24.72 -0.15 12.70
N GLY A 78 -24.25 0.81 13.49
CA GLY A 78 -24.24 2.27 13.44
C GLY A 78 -23.87 2.83 14.82
N HIS A 79 -23.90 4.17 14.95
CA HIS A 79 -24.00 4.97 16.20
C HIS A 79 -22.75 5.07 17.10
N LEU A 80 -22.50 6.15 17.85
CA LEU A 80 -22.72 7.61 17.77
C LEU A 80 -22.11 8.20 19.06
N ALA A 81 -21.40 9.33 18.92
CA ALA A 81 -21.30 10.46 19.87
C ALA A 81 -20.39 10.45 21.13
N GLY A 82 -19.62 11.55 21.22
CA GLY A 82 -19.25 12.29 22.46
C GLY A 82 -17.99 11.81 23.18
N SER A 83 -17.14 12.63 23.80
CA SER A 83 -17.09 14.08 24.04
C SER A 83 -15.79 14.41 24.81
N CYS A 84 -14.99 15.33 24.27
CA CYS A 84 -14.05 16.27 24.90
C CYS A 84 -13.83 16.24 26.44
N ARG A 85 -12.56 16.11 26.89
CA ARG A 85 -11.82 17.08 27.74
C ARG A 85 -10.40 16.58 28.09
N GLN A 86 -9.40 17.45 27.90
CA GLN A 86 -8.05 17.33 28.49
C GLN A 86 -8.03 17.98 29.89
N PRO A 87 -7.09 17.58 30.77
CA PRO A 87 -5.89 18.41 30.91
C PRO A 87 -4.59 17.62 31.14
N HIS A 88 -3.49 18.35 30.96
CA HIS A 88 -2.10 17.92 30.91
C HIS A 88 -1.48 17.87 32.32
N THR A 89 -0.82 16.76 32.67
CA THR A 89 0.27 16.73 33.66
C THR A 89 1.28 15.65 33.28
N THR A 90 2.55 16.03 33.30
CA THR A 90 3.73 15.23 32.96
C THR A 90 4.11 14.31 34.11
N GLU A 91 3.86 13.00 33.99
CA GLU A 91 4.49 11.98 34.83
C GLU A 91 4.87 10.75 33.99
N ARG A 92 6.12 10.30 34.13
CA ARG A 92 6.59 9.00 33.63
C ARG A 92 5.78 7.90 34.30
N ARG A 93 4.81 7.32 33.59
CA ARG A 93 4.19 6.05 33.97
C ARG A 93 4.88 4.91 33.23
N THR A 94 5.46 4.00 34.02
CA THR A 94 5.71 2.61 33.66
C THR A 94 4.46 2.03 33.00
N ALA A 95 4.60 1.46 31.81
CA ALA A 95 3.48 0.90 31.05
C ALA A 95 2.78 -0.22 31.86
N ALA A 96 1.47 -0.07 32.04
CA ALA A 96 0.61 -1.09 32.60
C ALA A 96 0.44 -2.25 31.60
N PRO A 97 0.25 -3.50 32.05
CA PRO A 97 -0.06 -4.60 31.15
C PRO A 97 -1.49 -4.41 30.62
N GLY A 98 -1.65 -4.33 29.29
CA GLY A 98 -2.97 -4.27 28.63
C GLY A 98 -3.28 -2.99 27.85
N ALA A 99 -2.30 -2.27 27.32
CA ALA A 99 -2.53 -1.26 26.29
C ALA A 99 -2.18 -1.84 24.91
N GLU A 100 -3.16 -2.46 24.27
CA GLU A 100 -3.09 -2.82 22.86
C GLU A 100 -2.96 -1.54 22.01
N SER A 101 -1.90 -1.48 21.19
CA SER A 101 -1.62 -0.35 20.33
C SER A 101 -2.63 -0.32 19.18
N PRO A 102 -3.18 0.84 18.77
CA PRO A 102 -4.11 0.92 17.62
C PRO A 102 -3.48 0.52 16.28
N TRP A 103 -2.17 0.29 16.29
CA TRP A 103 -1.34 -0.10 15.15
C TRP A 103 -0.93 -1.57 15.20
N LEU A 104 -1.65 -2.42 15.93
CA LEU A 104 -1.44 -3.86 15.80
C LEU A 104 -1.67 -4.23 14.31
N PRO A 105 -0.65 -4.74 13.61
CA PRO A 105 -0.82 -5.13 12.23
C PRO A 105 -1.90 -6.20 12.18
N CYS A 106 -2.77 -6.12 11.16
CA CYS A 106 -3.61 -7.23 10.76
C CYS A 106 -2.74 -8.48 10.79
N GLU A 107 -3.17 -9.55 11.44
CA GLU A 107 -2.39 -10.77 11.57
C GLU A 107 -2.25 -11.37 10.16
N VAL A 108 -1.22 -10.93 9.43
CA VAL A 108 -0.92 -11.38 8.08
C VAL A 108 -0.55 -12.84 8.23
N ALA A 109 -1.44 -13.72 7.77
CA ALA A 109 -1.17 -15.14 7.66
C ALA A 109 0.24 -15.28 7.06
N THR A 110 1.16 -15.87 7.82
CA THR A 110 2.57 -15.89 7.45
C THR A 110 2.74 -16.92 6.34
N MET A 111 2.41 -16.51 5.11
CA MET A 111 2.71 -17.27 3.90
C MET A 111 4.23 -17.24 3.77
N ASN A 112 4.85 -18.38 4.09
CA ASN A 112 6.29 -18.56 4.08
C ASN A 112 6.67 -19.29 2.79
N GLY A 113 7.44 -18.60 1.95
CA GLY A 113 8.03 -19.12 0.74
C GLY A 113 9.53 -19.34 0.88
N THR A 114 10.17 -19.76 -0.21
CA THR A 114 11.62 -19.96 -0.24
C THR A 114 12.25 -19.41 -1.51
N VAL A 115 13.51 -18.95 -1.40
CA VAL A 115 14.31 -18.54 -2.56
C VAL A 115 14.70 -19.77 -3.37
N THR A 116 14.37 -19.79 -4.67
CA THR A 116 14.70 -20.90 -5.57
C THR A 116 15.90 -20.62 -6.46
N SER A 117 16.12 -19.37 -6.86
CA SER A 117 17.31 -18.96 -7.62
C SER A 117 17.64 -17.48 -7.44
N ILE A 118 18.90 -17.10 -7.70
CA ILE A 118 19.40 -15.73 -7.57
C ILE A 118 20.19 -15.40 -8.84
N SER A 119 19.85 -14.30 -9.51
CA SER A 119 20.51 -13.82 -10.72
C SER A 119 20.62 -12.30 -10.70
N GLY A 120 21.81 -11.78 -10.39
CA GLY A 120 22.02 -10.34 -10.26
C GLY A 120 21.16 -9.76 -9.14
N ALA A 121 20.41 -8.70 -9.43
CA ALA A 121 19.47 -8.06 -8.50
C ALA A 121 18.09 -8.75 -8.43
N THR A 122 17.89 -9.82 -9.21
CA THR A 122 16.61 -10.53 -9.30
C THR A 122 16.70 -11.88 -8.60
N VAL A 123 15.64 -12.25 -7.90
CA VAL A 123 15.53 -13.48 -7.11
C VAL A 123 14.24 -14.20 -7.49
N CYS A 124 14.30 -15.49 -7.78
CA CYS A 124 13.10 -16.30 -7.96
C CYS A 124 12.69 -16.89 -6.60
N VAL A 125 11.39 -16.86 -6.31
CA VAL A 125 10.82 -17.34 -5.05
C VAL A 125 9.65 -18.26 -5.33
N ASP A 126 9.53 -19.32 -4.53
CA ASP A 126 8.35 -20.19 -4.47
C ASP A 126 7.51 -19.72 -3.29
N LEU A 127 6.46 -18.97 -3.58
CA LEU A 127 5.52 -18.41 -2.61
C LEU A 127 4.16 -18.23 -3.29
N ALA A 128 3.15 -18.91 -2.76
CA ALA A 128 1.79 -18.83 -3.26
C ALA A 128 1.16 -17.45 -3.00
N ASP A 129 0.09 -17.16 -3.76
CA ASP A 129 -0.78 -15.99 -3.59
C ASP A 129 -0.08 -14.62 -3.72
N LEU A 130 1.07 -14.57 -4.39
CA LEU A 130 1.71 -13.31 -4.78
C LEU A 130 1.03 -12.67 -5.99
N LYS A 131 1.05 -11.35 -6.04
CA LYS A 131 0.63 -10.53 -7.18
C LYS A 131 1.79 -9.70 -7.68
N ILE A 132 1.77 -9.35 -8.97
CA ILE A 132 2.74 -8.40 -9.53
C ILE A 132 2.56 -7.04 -8.82
N GLY A 133 3.67 -6.45 -8.39
CA GLY A 133 3.72 -5.21 -7.61
C GLY A 133 3.70 -5.42 -6.09
N ASP A 134 3.47 -6.65 -5.61
CA ASP A 134 3.52 -6.93 -4.18
C ASP A 134 4.93 -6.72 -3.63
N ARG A 135 5.00 -6.08 -2.46
CA ARG A 135 6.23 -5.97 -1.71
C ARG A 135 6.49 -7.25 -0.94
N VAL A 136 7.73 -7.72 -0.98
CA VAL A 136 8.18 -8.94 -0.32
C VAL A 136 9.45 -8.70 0.49
N PHE A 137 9.63 -9.50 1.54
CA PHE A 137 10.87 -9.59 2.32
C PHE A 137 11.58 -10.90 1.98
N VAL A 138 12.84 -10.79 1.58
CA VAL A 138 13.65 -11.90 1.08
C VAL A 138 14.79 -12.20 2.05
N GLY A 139 14.86 -13.46 2.45
CA GLY A 139 15.87 -14.02 3.32
C GLY A 139 15.79 -13.62 4.79
N THR A 140 16.73 -14.15 5.55
CA THR A 140 16.86 -13.91 7.00
C THR A 140 17.15 -12.45 7.32
N SER A 141 17.86 -11.75 6.42
CA SER A 141 18.12 -10.31 6.49
C SER A 141 16.92 -9.44 6.11
N ARG A 142 15.81 -10.04 5.63
CA ARG A 142 14.58 -9.33 5.21
C ARG A 142 14.83 -8.23 4.19
N LEU A 143 15.58 -8.55 3.14
CA LEU A 143 15.83 -7.63 2.04
C LEU A 143 14.52 -7.25 1.37
N THR A 144 14.29 -5.97 1.14
CA THR A 144 13.04 -5.50 0.51
C THR A 144 13.09 -5.69 -1.00
N GLY A 145 12.01 -6.21 -1.57
CA GLY A 145 11.85 -6.33 -3.02
C GLY A 145 10.41 -6.26 -3.50
N GLU A 146 10.24 -6.26 -4.81
CA GLU A 146 8.95 -6.19 -5.50
C GLU A 146 8.80 -7.36 -6.48
N VAL A 147 7.62 -7.95 -6.53
CA VAL A 147 7.28 -8.99 -7.51
C VAL A 147 7.09 -8.34 -8.89
N VAL A 148 8.00 -8.63 -9.83
CA VAL A 148 7.97 -8.03 -11.18
C VAL A 148 7.38 -8.98 -12.24
N ARG A 149 7.33 -10.28 -11.94
CA ARG A 149 6.78 -11.32 -12.84
C ARG A 149 6.37 -12.55 -12.04
N ILE A 150 5.36 -13.26 -12.52
CA ILE A 150 4.89 -14.53 -11.96
C ILE A 150 4.76 -15.53 -13.10
N ASP A 151 5.39 -16.70 -12.94
CA ASP A 151 5.28 -17.84 -13.86
C ASP A 151 4.82 -19.06 -13.03
N ASP A 152 3.57 -19.48 -13.24
CA ASP A 152 2.92 -20.55 -12.48
C ASP A 152 3.00 -20.33 -10.95
N THR A 153 3.86 -21.07 -10.26
CA THR A 153 4.06 -20.98 -8.79
C THR A 153 5.33 -20.22 -8.40
N ILE A 154 6.13 -19.81 -9.39
CA ILE A 154 7.41 -19.12 -9.16
C ILE A 154 7.25 -17.63 -9.48
N ALA A 155 7.52 -16.80 -8.49
CA ALA A 155 7.57 -15.36 -8.67
C ALA A 155 9.01 -14.89 -8.85
N THR A 156 9.19 -13.92 -9.73
CA THR A 156 10.45 -13.20 -9.94
C THR A 156 10.36 -11.89 -9.16
N VAL A 157 11.28 -11.71 -8.22
CA VAL A 157 11.37 -10.57 -7.31
C VAL A 157 12.58 -9.73 -7.66
N GLN A 158 12.40 -8.43 -7.82
CA GLN A 158 13.51 -7.47 -7.89
C GLN A 158 13.83 -6.97 -6.48
N VAL A 159 15.05 -7.20 -6.02
CA VAL A 159 15.53 -6.77 -4.70
C VAL A 159 16.15 -5.38 -4.82
N PHE A 160 15.80 -4.47 -3.91
CA PHE A 160 16.28 -3.07 -3.95
C PHE A 160 17.60 -2.86 -3.22
N GLU A 161 18.01 -3.83 -2.40
CA GLU A 161 19.23 -3.79 -1.59
C GLU A 161 20.32 -4.72 -2.14
N GLU A 162 21.55 -4.58 -1.64
CA GLU A 162 22.62 -5.50 -2.00
C GLU A 162 22.35 -6.90 -1.42
N ASN A 163 22.20 -7.89 -2.30
CA ASN A 163 21.83 -9.27 -1.96
C ASN A 163 23.02 -10.18 -1.65
N ARG A 164 24.15 -9.60 -1.22
CA ARG A 164 25.33 -10.40 -0.82
C ARG A 164 25.00 -11.24 0.41
N GLY A 165 25.31 -12.53 0.32
CA GLY A 165 25.07 -13.48 1.39
C GLY A 165 23.67 -14.06 1.39
N LEU A 166 22.77 -13.62 0.49
CA LEU A 166 21.50 -14.29 0.26
C LEU A 166 21.74 -15.66 -0.39
N GLY A 167 21.19 -16.71 0.21
CA GLY A 167 21.29 -18.09 -0.24
C GLY A 167 19.99 -18.64 -0.83
N ILE A 168 20.12 -19.71 -1.62
CA ILE A 168 18.99 -20.54 -2.06
C ILE A 168 18.40 -21.25 -0.83
N GLY A 169 17.07 -21.35 -0.76
CA GLY A 169 16.33 -21.96 0.34
C GLY A 169 16.03 -21.01 1.50
N GLU A 170 16.50 -19.76 1.44
CA GLU A 170 16.18 -18.76 2.45
C GLU A 170 14.70 -18.35 2.44
N PRO A 171 14.14 -17.95 3.60
CA PRO A 171 12.71 -17.68 3.74
C PRO A 171 12.28 -16.44 2.96
N VAL A 172 11.05 -16.44 2.47
CA VAL A 172 10.43 -15.30 1.79
C VAL A 172 9.06 -15.07 2.40
N THR A 173 8.72 -13.81 2.67
CA THR A 173 7.39 -13.44 3.21
C THR A 173 6.83 -12.25 2.46
N THR A 174 5.53 -12.26 2.16
CA THR A 174 4.83 -11.10 1.56
C THR A 174 4.51 -10.05 2.62
N ALA A 175 4.58 -8.77 2.24
CA ALA A 175 4.07 -7.67 3.06
C ALA A 175 2.54 -7.54 2.92
N GLY A 176 1.94 -8.12 1.87
CA GLY A 176 0.50 -8.06 1.59
C GLY A 176 0.04 -6.74 0.99
N ASP A 177 0.96 -5.79 0.80
CA ASP A 177 0.71 -4.49 0.20
C ASP A 177 1.77 -4.18 -0.87
N PRO A 178 1.42 -3.39 -1.89
CA PRO A 178 2.42 -2.88 -2.83
C PRO A 178 3.36 -1.88 -2.16
N LEU A 179 4.46 -1.55 -2.82
CA LEU A 179 5.36 -0.50 -2.35
C LEU A 179 4.61 0.85 -2.28
N THR A 180 4.52 1.42 -1.09
CA THR A 180 3.79 2.66 -0.83
C THR A 180 4.65 3.67 -0.09
N VAL A 181 4.35 4.95 -0.28
CA VAL A 181 4.99 6.07 0.43
C VAL A 181 3.92 6.94 1.09
N ALA A 182 4.19 7.38 2.32
CA ALA A 182 3.30 8.29 3.03
C ALA A 182 3.48 9.72 2.52
N LEU A 183 2.40 10.33 2.03
CA LEU A 183 2.38 11.73 1.58
C LEU A 183 1.77 12.63 2.65
N GLY A 184 2.45 13.73 2.98
CA GLY A 184 1.94 14.69 3.95
C GLY A 184 2.87 15.87 4.24
N PRO A 185 2.43 16.80 5.10
CA PRO A 185 3.27 17.88 5.60
C PRO A 185 4.54 17.34 6.26
N GLY A 186 5.69 17.98 5.99
CA GLY A 186 6.99 17.55 6.54
C GLY A 186 7.88 16.75 5.58
N LEU A 187 7.39 16.43 4.37
CA LEU A 187 8.24 15.85 3.32
C LEU A 187 9.16 16.88 2.66
N LEU A 188 8.73 18.14 2.57
CA LEU A 188 9.51 19.19 1.93
C LEU A 188 10.75 19.55 2.77
N GLY A 189 11.92 19.56 2.14
CA GLY A 189 13.20 19.84 2.79
C GLY A 189 13.87 18.61 3.42
N GLY A 190 13.24 17.43 3.37
CA GLY A 190 13.86 16.16 3.72
C GLY A 190 14.73 15.59 2.58
N ILE A 191 15.71 14.76 2.95
CA ILE A 191 16.48 13.94 2.02
C ILE A 191 16.03 12.49 2.24
N PHE A 192 15.60 11.82 1.18
CA PHE A 192 15.10 10.45 1.21
C PHE A 192 15.93 9.58 0.28
N ASP A 193 15.97 8.28 0.58
CA ASP A 193 16.53 7.26 -0.30
C ASP A 193 15.45 6.74 -1.27
N GLY A 194 15.89 5.98 -2.28
CA GLY A 194 15.03 5.28 -3.23
C GLY A 194 14.38 4.03 -2.66
#